data_AF-A0A813LF21-F1
#
_entry.id   AF-A0A813LF21-F1
#
_cell.length_a   1.000
_cell.length_b   1.000
_cell.length_c   1.000
_cell.angle_alpha   90.00
_cell.angle_beta   90.00
_cell.angle_gamma   90.00
#
_symmetry.space_group_name_H-M   'P 1'
#
loop_
_entity.id
_entity.type
_entity.pdbx_description
1 polymer ?
#
loop_
_entity_poly.entity_id
_entity_poly.type
_entity_poly.pdbx_seq_one_letter_code
_entity_poly.pdbx_strand_id
1 'polypeptide(L)'
;ACLGKFFYVTDRDPGAKQKVESGEFDSTVGDRAAAAKTYREVVLYDPDQVYPEYLILYDRLDGGKTVTANDAPFHLELPVYWVNVPILSDLIQRLASGTCSGSKPVVLEVTRVEDSELWNRYVGFKAGLHQRLRQGSGQTCLPPNELDGRPESGHALTSKLLEDEVDAEEAAGIENMDFALNELLLWHGTDAESATAIAESGFLSGSAGMVKHGRRFGEGAYFAEDLAKNIGYAPASSAGVRYVLLCRTVCGHIWYTEKSSDTDAHGDAKRSLKHSVPANPDGKGPREYVLFEDTQVYPEYIVQLALGIEETSSSPIRNEDENENELAV
;
A
#
# COMPACT_ATOMS: atom_id res chain seq x y z
N ALA A 1 -15.70 10.66 19.16
CA ALA A 1 -15.71 11.11 20.57
C ALA A 1 -16.62 10.21 21.39
N CYS A 2 -16.17 9.83 22.59
CA CYS A 2 -16.88 8.92 23.49
C CYS A 2 -17.53 9.73 24.63
N LEU A 3 -18.84 9.91 24.59
CA LEU A 3 -19.54 10.80 25.54
C LEU A 3 -19.79 10.17 26.92
N GLY A 4 -19.77 8.84 27.00
CA GLY A 4 -20.17 8.13 28.23
C GLY A 4 -21.57 8.50 28.71
N LYS A 5 -21.77 8.48 30.03
CA LYS A 5 -22.96 8.99 30.71
C LYS A 5 -22.91 10.51 30.74
N PHE A 6 -23.64 11.17 29.85
CA PHE A 6 -23.61 12.63 29.75
C PHE A 6 -24.65 13.32 30.64
N PHE A 7 -24.28 14.45 31.21
CA PHE A 7 -25.20 15.37 31.87
C PHE A 7 -25.91 16.23 30.82
N TYR A 8 -27.22 16.04 30.65
CA TYR A 8 -28.02 16.81 29.71
C TYR A 8 -28.60 18.06 30.36
N VAL A 9 -28.45 19.21 29.70
CA VAL A 9 -28.99 20.47 30.20
C VAL A 9 -29.46 21.38 29.06
N THR A 10 -30.60 22.04 29.25
CA THR A 10 -31.20 22.98 28.27
C THR A 10 -30.84 24.44 28.56
N ASP A 11 -30.53 24.75 29.82
CA ASP A 11 -30.11 26.07 30.31
C ASP A 11 -28.68 26.05 30.85
N ARG A 12 -28.13 27.22 31.14
CA ARG A 12 -26.79 27.30 31.76
C ARG A 12 -26.82 26.69 33.18
N ASP A 13 -26.09 25.60 33.39
CA ASP A 13 -25.83 25.03 34.73
C ASP A 13 -24.36 25.30 35.13
N PRO A 14 -24.10 26.22 36.08
CA PRO A 14 -22.75 26.48 36.60
C PRO A 14 -22.10 25.28 37.30
N GLY A 15 -22.90 24.29 37.73
CA GLY A 15 -22.50 23.07 38.40
C GLY A 15 -22.16 21.90 37.47
N ALA A 16 -22.29 22.08 36.14
CA ALA A 16 -22.12 20.99 35.17
C ALA A 16 -20.71 20.36 35.23
N LYS A 17 -19.67 21.17 35.44
CA LYS A 17 -18.29 20.67 35.56
C LYS A 17 -18.10 19.81 36.81
N GLN A 18 -18.66 20.25 37.94
CA GLN A 18 -18.52 19.56 39.23
C GLN A 18 -19.19 18.19 39.21
N LYS A 19 -20.28 18.04 38.43
CA LYS A 19 -20.96 16.76 38.21
C LYS A 19 -20.12 15.77 37.39
N VAL A 20 -19.23 16.27 36.53
CA VAL A 20 -18.25 15.43 35.83
C VAL A 20 -17.04 15.14 36.73
N GLU A 21 -16.52 16.15 37.42
CA GLU A 21 -15.40 15.99 38.37
C GLU A 21 -15.75 15.06 39.55
N SER A 22 -17.03 14.95 39.94
CA SER A 22 -17.50 14.01 40.96
C SER A 22 -17.61 12.57 40.45
N GLY A 23 -17.48 12.34 39.14
CA GLY A 23 -17.73 11.05 38.50
C GLY A 23 -19.22 10.69 38.36
N GLU A 24 -20.13 11.64 38.61
CA GLU A 24 -21.56 11.39 38.41
C GLU A 24 -21.91 11.27 36.92
N PHE A 25 -21.15 11.97 36.06
CA PHE A 25 -21.26 11.98 34.60
C PHE A 25 -19.86 12.03 33.96
N ASP A 26 -19.77 11.65 32.70
CA ASP A 26 -18.52 11.59 31.93
C ASP A 26 -18.37 12.80 30.99
N SER A 27 -19.46 13.49 30.64
CA SER A 27 -19.46 14.65 29.75
C SER A 27 -20.72 15.51 29.96
N THR A 28 -20.78 16.68 29.30
CA THR A 28 -21.96 17.55 29.33
C THR A 28 -22.49 17.77 27.91
N VAL A 29 -23.81 17.61 27.72
CA VAL A 29 -24.51 17.96 26.49
C VAL A 29 -25.44 19.14 26.78
N GLY A 30 -25.05 20.32 26.29
CA GLY A 30 -25.85 21.54 26.36
C GLY A 30 -26.75 21.66 25.12
N ASP A 31 -28.03 21.37 25.26
CA ASP A 31 -29.00 21.47 24.16
C ASP A 31 -29.71 22.82 24.17
N ARG A 32 -28.97 23.86 23.76
CA ARG A 32 -29.49 25.22 23.65
C ARG A 32 -30.36 25.44 22.41
N ALA A 33 -30.48 24.44 21.53
CA ALA A 33 -31.44 24.47 20.43
C ALA A 33 -32.89 24.51 20.96
N ALA A 34 -33.14 23.94 22.14
CA ALA A 34 -34.44 23.93 22.80
C ALA A 34 -34.83 25.28 23.44
N ALA A 35 -33.86 26.14 23.81
CA ALA A 35 -34.12 27.36 24.60
C ALA A 35 -33.78 28.68 23.88
N ALA A 36 -32.78 28.70 22.98
CA ALA A 36 -32.24 29.95 22.40
C ALA A 36 -32.09 29.93 20.87
N LYS A 37 -32.58 28.89 20.16
CA LYS A 37 -32.37 28.68 18.72
C LYS A 37 -30.88 28.62 18.30
N THR A 38 -30.01 28.12 19.17
CA THR A 38 -28.59 27.92 18.86
C THR A 38 -28.29 26.44 18.61
N TYR A 39 -27.02 26.11 18.37
CA TYR A 39 -26.55 24.74 18.19
C TYR A 39 -26.47 23.98 19.52
N ARG A 40 -26.45 22.65 19.44
CA ARG A 40 -26.10 21.76 20.55
C ARG A 40 -24.60 21.84 20.79
N GLU A 41 -24.21 22.03 22.05
CA GLU A 41 -22.82 22.07 22.49
C GLU A 41 -22.52 20.78 23.26
N VAL A 42 -21.36 20.18 22.99
CA VAL A 42 -20.87 19.01 23.71
C VAL A 42 -19.55 19.40 24.36
N VAL A 43 -19.44 19.18 25.67
CA VAL A 43 -18.24 19.46 26.45
C VAL A 43 -17.68 18.16 26.98
N LEU A 44 -16.46 17.86 26.57
CA LEU A 44 -15.67 16.73 27.03
C LEU A 44 -14.56 17.26 27.92
N TYR A 45 -14.37 16.63 29.07
CA TYR A 45 -13.48 17.11 30.11
C TYR A 45 -12.18 16.31 30.14
N ASP A 46 -12.24 15.06 29.68
CA ASP A 46 -11.09 14.20 29.49
C ASP A 46 -10.65 14.24 28.01
N PRO A 47 -9.40 14.64 27.71
CA PRO A 47 -8.89 14.64 26.34
C PRO A 47 -8.95 13.25 25.68
N ASP A 48 -8.87 12.17 26.46
CA ASP A 48 -8.89 10.80 25.94
C ASP A 48 -10.29 10.38 25.43
N GLN A 49 -11.33 11.18 25.71
CA GLN A 49 -12.67 11.00 25.14
C GLN A 49 -12.79 11.55 23.70
N VAL A 50 -11.80 12.29 23.22
CA VAL A 50 -11.82 12.91 21.90
C VAL A 50 -10.75 12.29 21.01
N TYR A 51 -11.19 11.73 19.90
CA TYR A 51 -10.33 11.30 18.81
C TYR A 51 -10.65 12.15 17.57
N PRO A 52 -9.75 13.04 17.12
CA PRO A 52 -9.91 13.74 15.86
C PRO A 52 -9.73 12.76 14.70
N GLU A 53 -10.81 12.43 14.04
CA GLU A 53 -10.79 11.49 12.89
C GLU A 53 -10.50 12.21 11.57
N TYR A 54 -10.86 13.51 11.47
CA TYR A 54 -10.67 14.31 10.26
C TYR A 54 -10.12 15.69 10.59
N LEU A 55 -9.20 16.17 9.76
CA LEU A 55 -8.90 17.58 9.65
C LEU A 55 -9.75 18.17 8.50
N ILE A 56 -10.74 18.98 8.85
CA ILE A 56 -11.60 19.64 7.86
C ILE A 56 -10.99 21.00 7.52
N LEU A 57 -10.44 21.11 6.32
CA LEU A 57 -10.06 22.39 5.72
C LEU A 57 -11.29 22.98 5.03
N TYR A 58 -11.60 24.24 5.31
CA TYR A 58 -12.78 24.89 4.75
C TYR A 58 -12.53 26.38 4.48
N ASP A 59 -13.14 26.88 3.41
CA ASP A 59 -13.22 28.30 3.11
C ASP A 59 -14.61 28.84 3.45
N ARG A 60 -14.67 29.95 4.18
CA ARG A 60 -15.93 30.69 4.37
C ARG A 60 -16.17 31.57 3.16
N LEU A 61 -17.21 31.25 2.41
CA LEU A 61 -17.61 32.03 1.24
C LEU A 61 -18.53 33.17 1.69
N ASP A 62 -17.98 34.38 1.81
CA ASP A 62 -18.80 35.57 1.97
C ASP A 62 -19.45 35.96 0.61
N GLY A 63 -20.77 36.19 0.61
CA GLY A 63 -21.45 36.93 -0.46
C GLY A 63 -21.91 36.14 -1.71
N GLY A 64 -22.67 35.05 -1.53
CA GLY A 64 -23.46 34.46 -2.62
C GLY A 64 -22.67 33.75 -3.72
N LYS A 65 -21.36 33.53 -3.53
CA LYS A 65 -20.58 32.65 -4.40
C LYS A 65 -21.00 31.21 -4.16
N THR A 66 -21.66 30.63 -5.15
CA THR A 66 -21.93 29.19 -5.20
C THR A 66 -20.65 28.49 -5.64
N VAL A 67 -19.99 27.78 -4.73
CA VAL A 67 -18.98 26.79 -5.13
C VAL A 67 -19.75 25.51 -5.44
N THR A 68 -19.61 24.99 -6.65
CA THR A 68 -19.99 23.61 -6.95
C THR A 68 -19.13 22.73 -6.07
N ALA A 69 -19.77 22.02 -5.13
CA ALA A 69 -19.10 21.00 -4.35
C ALA A 69 -18.39 20.05 -5.31
N ASN A 70 -17.16 19.65 -4.98
CA ASN A 70 -16.49 18.62 -5.73
C ASN A 70 -17.30 17.33 -5.55
N ASP A 71 -17.93 16.82 -6.61
CA ASP A 71 -18.75 15.61 -6.57
C ASP A 71 -17.89 14.34 -6.40
N ALA A 72 -16.57 14.48 -6.34
CA ALA A 72 -15.66 13.39 -6.06
C ALA A 72 -16.00 12.76 -4.69
N PRO A 73 -16.29 11.45 -4.64
CA PRO A 73 -16.56 10.76 -3.39
C PRO A 73 -15.38 10.92 -2.42
N PHE A 74 -15.70 11.27 -1.18
CA PHE A 74 -14.72 11.24 -0.10
C PHE A 74 -14.58 9.80 0.37
N HIS A 75 -13.49 9.14 -0.03
CA HIS A 75 -13.23 7.76 0.36
C HIS A 75 -12.57 7.70 1.73
N LEU A 76 -13.18 6.90 2.59
CA LEU A 76 -12.82 6.69 3.99
C LEU A 76 -12.14 5.32 4.14
N GLU A 77 -11.07 5.10 3.39
CA GLU A 77 -10.30 3.85 3.44
C GLU A 77 -8.92 4.06 4.07
N LEU A 78 -8.61 5.29 4.51
CA LEU A 78 -7.31 5.65 5.05
C LEU A 78 -7.41 5.89 6.56
N PRO A 79 -6.93 4.94 7.37
CA PRO A 79 -6.68 5.23 8.77
C PRO A 79 -5.68 6.38 8.92
N VAL A 80 -6.11 7.52 9.47
CA VAL A 80 -5.30 8.71 9.77
C VAL A 80 -4.41 8.44 10.99
N TYR A 81 -3.51 7.45 10.92
CA TYR A 81 -2.74 7.04 12.10
C TYR A 81 -1.25 7.30 11.94
N TRP A 82 -0.78 8.35 12.62
CA TRP A 82 0.63 8.62 12.88
C TRP A 82 1.22 7.75 14.01
N VAL A 83 0.47 6.77 14.55
CA VAL A 83 0.83 6.04 15.78
C VAL A 83 0.89 4.51 15.62
N ASN A 84 0.37 3.92 14.53
CA ASN A 84 0.58 2.49 14.21
C ASN A 84 1.91 2.22 13.47
N VAL A 85 2.82 3.20 13.46
CA VAL A 85 4.12 3.15 12.77
C VAL A 85 4.94 1.90 13.13
N PRO A 86 5.02 1.45 14.40
CA PRO A 86 5.81 0.25 14.72
C PRO A 86 5.23 -1.02 14.09
N ILE A 87 3.91 -1.23 14.20
CA ILE A 87 3.23 -2.42 13.67
C ILE A 87 3.34 -2.46 12.14
N LEU A 88 3.12 -1.31 11.50
CA LEU A 88 3.25 -1.19 10.05
C LEU A 88 4.70 -1.43 9.58
N SER A 89 5.69 -0.89 10.29
CA SER A 89 7.10 -1.10 9.96
C SER A 89 7.50 -2.56 10.11
N ASP A 90 7.03 -3.24 11.16
CA ASP A 90 7.27 -4.67 11.38
C ASP A 90 6.63 -5.52 10.29
N LEU A 91 5.37 -5.23 9.91
CA LEU A 91 4.69 -5.90 8.81
C LEU A 91 5.46 -5.75 7.50
N ILE A 92 5.87 -4.53 7.17
CA ILE A 92 6.63 -4.25 5.93
C ILE A 92 8.01 -4.89 5.98
N GLN A 93 8.68 -4.93 7.14
CA GLN A 93 9.94 -5.65 7.32
C GLN A 93 9.78 -7.15 7.08
N ARG A 94 8.69 -7.76 7.56
CA ARG A 94 8.38 -9.18 7.31
C ARG A 94 8.08 -9.43 5.84
N LEU A 95 7.26 -8.58 5.20
CA LEU A 95 6.99 -8.65 3.77
C LEU A 95 8.29 -8.54 2.96
N ALA A 96 9.13 -7.56 3.25
CA ALA A 96 10.41 -7.36 2.57
C ALA A 96 11.33 -8.58 2.76
N SER A 97 11.39 -9.14 3.97
CA SER A 97 12.24 -10.30 4.27
C SER A 97 11.72 -11.59 3.63
N GLY A 98 10.40 -11.81 3.66
CA GLY A 98 9.74 -12.99 3.10
C GLY A 98 9.71 -13.01 1.58
N THR A 99 9.81 -11.84 0.94
CA THR A 99 9.82 -11.68 -0.52
C THR A 99 11.20 -11.34 -1.08
N CYS A 100 12.27 -11.46 -0.30
CA CYS A 100 13.63 -11.17 -0.77
C CYS A 100 14.53 -12.39 -0.61
N SER A 101 14.61 -13.21 -1.64
CA SER A 101 15.57 -14.32 -1.70
C SER A 101 17.01 -13.82 -1.89
N GLY A 102 17.97 -14.42 -1.16
CA GLY A 102 19.41 -14.16 -1.30
C GLY A 102 19.97 -13.06 -0.41
N SER A 103 19.36 -11.87 -0.38
CA SER A 103 19.77 -10.77 0.51
C SER A 103 18.79 -10.58 1.66
N LYS A 104 19.28 -10.17 2.84
CA LYS A 104 18.42 -9.79 3.97
C LYS A 104 18.20 -8.27 3.96
N PRO A 105 17.07 -7.76 3.47
CA PRO A 105 16.79 -6.34 3.49
C PRO A 105 16.47 -5.89 4.92
N VAL A 106 16.95 -4.71 5.28
CA VAL A 106 16.59 -4.00 6.51
C VAL A 106 15.79 -2.77 6.10
N VAL A 107 14.53 -2.73 6.53
CA VAL A 107 13.65 -1.58 6.40
C VAL A 107 14.15 -0.50 7.36
N LEU A 108 14.51 0.65 6.79
CA LEU A 108 15.01 1.81 7.54
C LEU A 108 13.87 2.78 7.85
N GLU A 109 13.00 3.00 6.87
CA GLU A 109 11.89 3.94 6.96
C GLU A 109 10.77 3.49 6.04
N VAL A 110 9.54 3.70 6.49
CA VAL A 110 8.32 3.52 5.70
C VAL A 110 7.57 4.83 5.72
N THR A 111 7.26 5.35 4.53
CA THR A 111 6.39 6.51 4.35
C THR A 111 5.12 6.04 3.65
N ARG A 112 3.97 6.21 4.30
CA ARG A 112 2.67 5.99 3.64
C ARG A 112 2.34 7.16 2.74
N VAL A 113 1.85 6.88 1.55
CA VAL A 113 1.33 7.88 0.62
C VAL A 113 -0.15 8.11 0.91
N GLU A 114 -0.53 9.37 1.12
CA GLU A 114 -1.90 9.80 1.38
C GLU A 114 -2.31 10.87 0.36
N ASP A 115 -2.63 10.43 -0.85
CA ASP A 115 -3.06 11.31 -1.95
C ASP A 115 -4.50 10.99 -2.37
N SER A 116 -5.41 11.92 -2.07
CA SER A 116 -6.85 11.74 -2.34
C SER A 116 -7.19 11.67 -3.83
N GLU A 117 -6.43 12.35 -4.70
CA GLU A 117 -6.73 12.32 -6.13
C GLU A 117 -6.31 10.99 -6.75
N LEU A 118 -5.11 10.50 -6.40
CA LEU A 118 -4.63 9.18 -6.79
C LEU A 118 -5.55 8.09 -6.27
N TRP A 119 -5.94 8.18 -5.00
CA TRP A 119 -6.85 7.24 -4.39
C TRP A 119 -8.21 7.19 -5.09
N ASN A 120 -8.81 8.35 -5.38
CA ASN A 120 -10.09 8.44 -6.08
C ASN A 120 -10.00 7.88 -7.51
N ARG A 121 -8.88 8.11 -8.22
CA ARG A 121 -8.64 7.50 -9.54
C ARG A 121 -8.57 5.97 -9.43
N TYR A 122 -7.85 5.46 -8.44
CA TYR A 122 -7.70 4.02 -8.19
C TYR A 122 -9.03 3.34 -7.83
N VAL A 123 -9.78 3.89 -6.88
CA VAL A 123 -11.11 3.37 -6.50
C VAL A 123 -12.10 3.51 -7.65
N GLY A 124 -12.05 4.61 -8.40
CA GLY A 124 -12.84 4.80 -9.62
C GLY A 124 -12.56 3.72 -10.67
N PHE A 125 -11.29 3.33 -10.84
CA PHE A 125 -10.93 2.20 -11.71
C PHE A 125 -11.54 0.88 -11.21
N LYS A 126 -11.42 0.56 -9.91
CA LYS A 126 -12.04 -0.64 -9.30
C LYS A 126 -13.55 -0.68 -9.56
N ALA A 127 -14.25 0.40 -9.23
CA ALA A 127 -15.70 0.49 -9.41
C ALA A 127 -16.11 0.34 -10.89
N GLY A 128 -15.38 1.02 -11.80
CA GLY A 128 -15.61 0.93 -13.23
C GLY A 128 -15.35 -0.48 -13.78
N LEU A 129 -14.31 -1.16 -13.30
CA LEU A 129 -14.02 -2.53 -13.69
C LEU A 129 -15.09 -3.49 -13.20
N HIS A 130 -15.52 -3.40 -11.93
CA HIS A 130 -16.67 -4.15 -11.42
C HIS A 130 -17.90 -4.00 -12.30
N GLN A 131 -18.24 -2.77 -12.67
CA GLN A 131 -19.39 -2.49 -13.53
C GLN A 131 -19.26 -3.18 -14.89
N ARG A 132 -18.08 -3.08 -15.53
CA ARG A 132 -17.82 -3.74 -16.82
C ARG A 132 -17.91 -5.27 -16.72
N LEU A 133 -17.35 -5.87 -15.67
CA LEU A 133 -17.40 -7.32 -15.46
C LEU A 133 -18.83 -7.82 -15.22
N ARG A 134 -19.63 -7.08 -14.45
CA ARG A 134 -21.05 -7.39 -14.21
C ARG A 134 -21.91 -7.27 -15.47
N GLN A 135 -21.61 -6.32 -16.36
CA GLN A 135 -22.34 -6.12 -17.62
C GLN A 135 -21.87 -7.05 -18.74
N GLY A 136 -20.67 -7.64 -18.62
CA GLY A 136 -20.05 -8.51 -19.61
C GLY A 136 -20.43 -9.98 -19.47
N SER A 137 -19.43 -10.88 -19.60
CA SER A 137 -19.60 -12.34 -19.58
C SER A 137 -20.03 -12.91 -18.23
N GLY A 138 -20.07 -12.11 -17.16
CA GLY A 138 -20.31 -12.57 -15.79
C GLY A 138 -19.22 -13.49 -15.24
N GLN A 139 -18.11 -13.66 -15.96
CA GLN A 139 -16.98 -14.47 -15.49
C GLN A 139 -16.23 -13.74 -14.39
N THR A 140 -15.95 -14.45 -13.31
CA THR A 140 -15.07 -14.00 -12.23
C THR A 140 -13.63 -13.93 -12.73
N CYS A 141 -12.83 -13.04 -12.13
CA CYS A 141 -11.40 -13.06 -12.38
C CYS A 141 -10.82 -14.36 -11.81
N LEU A 142 -10.13 -15.14 -12.64
CA LEU A 142 -9.38 -16.30 -12.15
C LEU A 142 -8.19 -15.78 -11.32
N PRO A 143 -8.01 -16.27 -10.08
CA PRO A 143 -6.94 -15.80 -9.21
C PRO A 143 -5.57 -16.29 -9.68
N PRO A 144 -4.47 -15.61 -9.29
CA PRO A 144 -3.12 -15.96 -9.74
C PRO A 144 -2.72 -17.42 -9.49
N ASN A 145 -3.20 -18.05 -8.43
CA ASN A 145 -2.86 -19.42 -8.07
C ASN A 145 -3.48 -20.48 -8.98
N GLU A 146 -4.49 -20.14 -9.77
CA GLU A 146 -5.12 -21.06 -10.72
C GLU A 146 -4.48 -20.99 -12.13
N LEU A 147 -3.54 -20.07 -12.36
CA LEU A 147 -3.01 -19.78 -13.71
C LEU A 147 -2.07 -20.86 -14.26
N ASP A 148 -1.26 -21.48 -13.40
CA ASP A 148 -0.21 -22.43 -13.77
C ASP A 148 -0.56 -23.88 -13.39
N GLY A 149 -1.82 -24.11 -12.98
CA GLY A 149 -2.30 -25.41 -12.51
C GLY A 149 -1.74 -25.84 -11.16
N ARG A 150 -1.16 -24.91 -10.37
CA ARG A 150 -0.62 -25.17 -9.03
C ARG A 150 -1.36 -24.35 -7.96
N PRO A 151 -2.62 -24.70 -7.65
CA PRO A 151 -3.48 -23.91 -6.75
C PRO A 151 -2.89 -23.68 -5.35
N GLU A 152 -2.06 -24.59 -4.85
CA GLU A 152 -1.46 -24.52 -3.51
C GLU A 152 -0.19 -23.64 -3.42
N SER A 153 0.46 -23.36 -4.56
CA SER A 153 1.76 -22.68 -4.59
C SER A 153 1.83 -21.50 -5.55
N GLY A 154 0.80 -21.30 -6.38
CA GLY A 154 0.71 -20.19 -7.32
C GLY A 154 0.13 -18.90 -6.70
N HIS A 155 -0.07 -18.81 -5.38
CA HIS A 155 -0.49 -17.56 -4.75
C HIS A 155 0.56 -16.47 -4.93
N ALA A 156 0.14 -15.20 -4.99
CA ALA A 156 1.11 -14.11 -4.94
C ALA A 156 1.84 -14.16 -3.60
N LEU A 157 3.17 -14.05 -3.61
CA LEU A 157 4.00 -14.22 -2.40
C LEU A 157 3.59 -13.25 -1.29
N THR A 158 3.30 -12.00 -1.66
CA THR A 158 2.80 -10.97 -0.74
C THR A 158 1.45 -11.37 -0.15
N SER A 159 0.49 -11.83 -0.96
CA SER A 159 -0.82 -12.29 -0.46
C SER A 159 -0.69 -13.42 0.55
N LYS A 160 0.16 -14.41 0.27
CA LYS A 160 0.39 -15.53 1.19
C LYS A 160 0.96 -15.08 2.53
N LEU A 161 1.95 -14.18 2.50
CA LEU A 161 2.54 -13.65 3.74
C LEU A 161 1.55 -12.81 4.55
N LEU A 162 0.57 -12.19 3.90
CA LEU A 162 -0.47 -11.40 4.58
C LEU A 162 -1.57 -12.27 5.19
N GLU A 163 -1.92 -13.40 4.56
CA GLU A 163 -2.89 -14.37 5.09
C GLU A 163 -2.41 -14.98 6.43
N ASP A 164 -1.09 -15.12 6.61
CA ASP A 164 -0.49 -15.69 7.82
C ASP A 164 -0.36 -14.67 8.98
N GLU A 165 -0.74 -13.40 8.78
CA GLU A 165 -0.47 -12.30 9.71
C GLU A 165 -1.73 -11.77 10.41
N VAL A 166 -1.84 -12.06 11.71
CA VAL A 166 -2.99 -11.69 12.57
C VAL A 166 -3.15 -10.16 12.71
N ASP A 167 -2.05 -9.40 12.65
CA ASP A 167 -2.05 -7.93 12.84
C ASP A 167 -2.09 -7.16 11.50
N ALA A 168 -2.04 -7.86 10.36
CA ALA A 168 -2.01 -7.21 9.05
C ALA A 168 -3.34 -6.53 8.68
N GLU A 169 -4.43 -7.03 9.28
CA GLU A 169 -5.77 -6.46 9.21
C GLU A 169 -5.79 -5.01 9.71
N GLU A 170 -5.27 -4.77 10.93
CA GLU A 170 -5.27 -3.46 11.59
C GLU A 170 -4.20 -2.50 11.04
N ALA A 171 -3.09 -3.03 10.52
CA ALA A 171 -1.93 -2.23 10.12
C ALA A 171 -1.98 -1.71 8.67
N ALA A 172 -2.53 -2.49 7.72
CA ALA A 172 -2.51 -2.16 6.29
C ALA A 172 -3.90 -2.11 5.64
N GLY A 173 -5.00 -2.20 6.39
CA GLY A 173 -6.36 -2.12 5.83
C GLY A 173 -6.61 -3.17 4.74
N ILE A 174 -6.11 -4.38 4.97
CA ILE A 174 -6.12 -5.50 4.01
C ILE A 174 -7.55 -6.01 3.76
N GLU A 175 -8.45 -5.83 4.73
CA GLU A 175 -9.88 -6.12 4.58
C GLU A 175 -10.55 -5.37 3.41
N ASN A 176 -9.96 -4.25 2.96
CA ASN A 176 -10.46 -3.46 1.84
C ASN A 176 -9.89 -3.90 0.47
N MET A 177 -9.11 -4.98 0.44
CA MET A 177 -8.61 -5.56 -0.81
C MET A 177 -9.72 -6.29 -1.56
N ASP A 178 -9.89 -5.95 -2.83
CA ASP A 178 -10.90 -6.51 -3.72
C ASP A 178 -10.38 -7.77 -4.43
N PHE A 179 -10.44 -8.91 -3.71
CA PHE A 179 -10.00 -10.19 -4.24
C PHE A 179 -10.73 -10.60 -5.53
N ALA A 180 -11.98 -10.17 -5.73
CA ALA A 180 -12.75 -10.47 -6.94
C ALA A 180 -12.18 -9.80 -8.20
N LEU A 181 -11.37 -8.75 -8.03
CA LEU A 181 -10.66 -8.06 -9.10
C LEU A 181 -9.17 -8.43 -9.15
N ASN A 182 -8.72 -9.45 -8.42
CA ASN A 182 -7.31 -9.75 -8.24
C ASN A 182 -6.54 -8.50 -7.76
N GLU A 183 -7.03 -7.84 -6.70
CA GLU A 183 -6.28 -6.79 -6.03
C GLU A 183 -5.09 -7.40 -5.27
N LEU A 184 -3.87 -6.96 -5.58
CA LEU A 184 -2.62 -7.50 -5.03
C LEU A 184 -1.72 -6.36 -4.53
N LEU A 185 -0.95 -6.63 -3.47
CA LEU A 185 0.18 -5.79 -3.07
C LEU A 185 1.43 -6.26 -3.81
N LEU A 186 2.05 -5.40 -4.61
CA LEU A 186 3.23 -5.74 -5.41
C LEU A 186 4.34 -4.70 -5.24
N TRP A 187 5.59 -5.15 -5.38
CA TRP A 187 6.77 -4.30 -5.29
C TRP A 187 7.13 -3.64 -6.63
N HIS A 188 7.59 -2.39 -6.56
CA HIS A 188 8.17 -1.66 -7.66
C HIS A 188 9.49 -1.01 -7.24
N GLY A 189 10.61 -1.50 -7.77
CA GLY A 189 11.93 -0.93 -7.52
C GLY A 189 12.21 0.26 -8.42
N THR A 190 12.67 1.37 -7.82
CA THR A 190 13.01 2.60 -8.57
C THR A 190 14.03 3.45 -7.79
N ASP A 191 14.47 4.57 -8.34
CA ASP A 191 15.33 5.52 -7.62
C ASP A 191 14.51 6.45 -6.68
N ALA A 192 15.19 7.17 -5.79
CA ALA A 192 14.54 8.01 -4.77
C ALA A 192 13.69 9.17 -5.36
N GLU A 193 14.17 9.78 -6.44
CA GLU A 193 13.49 10.91 -7.10
C GLU A 193 12.23 10.40 -7.79
N SER A 194 12.34 9.30 -8.53
CA SER A 194 11.21 8.61 -9.16
C SER A 194 10.18 8.12 -8.15
N ALA A 195 10.61 7.55 -7.01
CA ALA A 195 9.69 7.12 -5.95
C ALA A 195 8.86 8.28 -5.40
N THR A 196 9.49 9.43 -5.18
CA THR A 196 8.81 10.65 -4.70
C THR A 196 7.85 11.19 -5.76
N ALA A 197 8.30 11.29 -7.01
CA ALA A 197 7.46 11.76 -8.12
C ALA A 197 6.23 10.86 -8.35
N ILE A 198 6.39 9.54 -8.22
CA ILE A 198 5.29 8.58 -8.31
C ILE A 198 4.31 8.74 -7.13
N ALA A 199 4.80 9.00 -5.92
CA ALA A 199 3.92 9.24 -4.77
C ALA A 199 3.11 10.55 -4.91
N GLU A 200 3.68 11.58 -5.52
CA GLU A 200 3.02 12.89 -5.70
C GLU A 200 2.06 12.94 -6.90
N SER A 201 2.34 12.19 -7.95
CA SER A 201 1.62 12.32 -9.21
C SER A 201 1.08 11.01 -9.76
N GLY A 202 1.42 9.87 -9.15
CA GLY A 202 1.11 8.53 -9.61
C GLY A 202 2.12 8.02 -10.64
N PHE A 203 1.83 6.86 -11.22
CA PHE A 203 2.59 6.30 -12.35
C PHE A 203 2.32 7.06 -13.67
N LEU A 204 2.05 8.37 -13.58
CA LEU A 204 1.82 9.26 -14.70
C LEU A 204 3.05 9.31 -15.59
N SER A 205 2.80 9.63 -16.85
CA SER A 205 3.85 9.91 -17.82
C SER A 205 3.48 11.15 -18.59
N GLY A 206 4.47 11.95 -18.96
CA GLY A 206 4.25 13.03 -19.91
C GLY A 206 3.52 12.54 -21.17
N SER A 207 2.42 13.21 -21.51
CA SER A 207 1.65 13.18 -22.76
C SER A 207 1.26 11.87 -23.49
N ALA A 208 1.57 10.63 -23.06
CA ALA A 208 1.02 9.41 -23.72
C ALA A 208 1.07 8.05 -22.97
N GLY A 209 1.24 7.99 -21.65
CA GLY A 209 1.08 6.75 -20.85
C GLY A 209 2.35 6.18 -20.21
N MET A 210 2.12 5.27 -19.24
CA MET A 210 3.02 4.79 -18.15
C MET A 210 4.51 4.64 -18.45
N VAL A 211 5.31 4.81 -17.38
CA VAL A 211 6.75 4.61 -17.33
C VAL A 211 7.11 3.24 -17.94
N LYS A 212 7.72 3.28 -19.13
CA LYS A 212 8.04 2.10 -19.95
C LYS A 212 9.43 1.56 -19.58
N HIS A 213 9.53 0.86 -18.44
CA HIS A 213 10.73 0.10 -18.10
C HIS A 213 10.49 -1.39 -18.33
N GLY A 214 11.40 -2.05 -19.04
CA GLY A 214 11.20 -3.44 -19.47
C GLY A 214 10.21 -3.51 -20.63
N ARG A 215 10.62 -4.08 -21.77
CA ARG A 215 9.69 -4.42 -22.88
C ARG A 215 9.53 -5.93 -23.01
N ARG A 216 10.02 -6.68 -22.02
CA ARG A 216 10.12 -8.14 -22.07
C ARG A 216 8.75 -8.78 -22.23
N PHE A 217 7.72 -8.22 -21.62
CA PHE A 217 6.34 -8.72 -21.64
C PHE A 217 5.32 -7.68 -22.15
N GLY A 218 5.81 -6.72 -22.94
CA GLY A 218 5.01 -5.64 -23.52
C GLY A 218 5.15 -4.30 -22.81
N GLU A 219 4.22 -3.39 -23.11
CA GLU A 219 4.25 -2.01 -22.62
C GLU A 219 3.34 -1.85 -21.39
N GLY A 220 3.88 -1.25 -20.33
CA GLY A 220 3.22 -1.01 -19.07
C GLY A 220 4.24 -0.77 -17.96
N ALA A 221 3.74 -0.58 -16.73
CA ALA A 221 4.59 -0.53 -15.55
C ALA A 221 4.75 -1.94 -14.98
N TYR A 222 5.97 -2.24 -14.57
CA TYR A 222 6.39 -3.56 -14.13
C TYR A 222 6.43 -3.61 -12.60
N PHE A 223 5.87 -4.67 -12.06
CA PHE A 223 5.84 -4.97 -10.64
C PHE A 223 6.27 -6.42 -10.43
N ALA A 224 6.62 -6.80 -9.21
CA ALA A 224 6.82 -8.21 -8.87
C ALA A 224 6.31 -8.53 -7.47
N GLU A 225 5.93 -9.79 -7.28
CA GLU A 225 5.58 -10.34 -5.95
C GLU A 225 6.82 -10.58 -5.08
N ASP A 226 8.02 -10.60 -5.69
CA ASP A 226 9.31 -10.78 -5.04
C ASP A 226 10.13 -9.47 -5.08
N LEU A 227 10.53 -8.99 -3.91
CA LEU A 227 11.40 -7.84 -3.72
C LEU A 227 12.80 -8.09 -4.29
N ALA A 228 13.33 -9.32 -4.26
CA ALA A 228 14.69 -9.59 -4.76
C ALA A 228 14.83 -9.20 -6.25
N LYS A 229 13.80 -9.45 -7.06
CA LYS A 229 13.73 -8.97 -8.45
C LYS A 229 13.76 -7.45 -8.59
N ASN A 230 13.18 -6.72 -7.63
CA ASN A 230 13.08 -5.26 -7.67
C ASN A 230 14.35 -4.57 -7.18
N ILE A 231 15.19 -5.23 -6.36
CA ILE A 231 16.46 -4.66 -5.88
C ILE A 231 17.36 -4.20 -7.02
N GLY A 232 17.40 -4.95 -8.13
CA GLY A 232 18.21 -4.60 -9.31
C GLY A 232 17.78 -3.30 -9.99
N TYR A 233 16.52 -2.89 -9.82
CA TYR A 233 15.94 -1.66 -10.38
C TYR A 233 15.94 -0.50 -9.38
N ALA A 234 16.26 -0.75 -8.12
CA ALA A 234 16.33 0.24 -7.05
C ALA A 234 17.80 0.61 -6.74
N PRO A 235 18.42 1.56 -7.45
CA PRO A 235 19.83 1.89 -7.23
C PRO A 235 20.06 2.38 -5.79
N ALA A 236 21.22 2.01 -5.24
CA ALA A 236 21.60 2.49 -3.91
C ALA A 236 22.09 3.94 -3.99
N SER A 237 21.64 4.77 -3.07
CA SER A 237 22.19 6.10 -2.80
C SER A 237 23.65 5.99 -2.32
N SER A 238 24.32 7.15 -2.20
CA SER A 238 25.67 7.23 -1.63
C SER A 238 25.78 6.68 -0.21
N ALA A 239 24.68 6.65 0.55
CA ALA A 239 24.60 6.07 1.89
C ALA A 239 24.23 4.57 1.89
N GLY A 240 24.10 3.94 0.73
CA GLY A 240 23.70 2.52 0.60
C GLY A 240 22.18 2.28 0.72
N VAL A 241 21.37 3.33 0.84
CA VAL A 241 19.91 3.25 0.94
C VAL A 241 19.28 3.09 -0.44
N ARG A 242 18.35 2.15 -0.57
CA ARG A 242 17.54 1.88 -1.78
C ARG A 242 16.07 2.23 -1.52
N TYR A 243 15.36 2.59 -2.58
CA TYR A 243 13.96 2.97 -2.51
C TYR A 243 13.13 1.98 -3.31
N VAL A 244 12.07 1.46 -2.70
CA VAL A 244 11.08 0.62 -3.38
C VAL A 244 9.69 1.08 -3.00
N LEU A 245 8.74 0.96 -3.92
CA LEU A 245 7.33 1.18 -3.64
C LEU A 245 6.64 -0.14 -3.37
N LEU A 246 5.76 -0.17 -2.38
CA LEU A 246 4.76 -1.23 -2.21
C LEU A 246 3.41 -0.67 -2.67
N CYS A 247 2.84 -1.27 -3.70
CA CYS A 247 1.68 -0.70 -4.40
C CYS A 247 0.47 -1.63 -4.31
N ARG A 248 -0.73 -1.07 -4.11
CA ARG A 248 -1.97 -1.77 -4.42
C ARG A 248 -2.17 -1.79 -5.92
N THR A 249 -2.52 -2.94 -6.46
CA THR A 249 -2.62 -3.17 -7.89
C THR A 249 -3.87 -3.97 -8.23
N VAL A 250 -4.60 -3.56 -9.27
CA VAL A 250 -5.78 -4.30 -9.75
C VAL A 250 -5.43 -5.06 -11.02
N CYS A 251 -5.29 -6.38 -10.91
CA CYS A 251 -4.89 -7.23 -12.04
C CYS A 251 -6.06 -7.63 -12.95
N GLY A 252 -7.29 -7.62 -12.44
CA GLY A 252 -8.51 -8.01 -13.16
C GLY A 252 -8.39 -9.36 -13.86
N HIS A 253 -9.01 -9.49 -15.04
CA HIS A 253 -8.74 -10.62 -15.93
C HIS A 253 -7.29 -10.64 -16.42
N ILE A 254 -6.63 -11.77 -16.19
CA ILE A 254 -5.21 -11.95 -16.43
C ILE A 254 -4.92 -12.56 -17.82
N TRP A 255 -3.86 -12.09 -18.47
CA TRP A 255 -3.16 -12.77 -19.56
C TRP A 255 -1.86 -13.40 -19.04
N TYR A 256 -1.85 -14.72 -18.84
CA TYR A 256 -0.69 -15.42 -18.29
C TYR A 256 0.28 -15.87 -19.40
N THR A 257 1.58 -15.75 -19.14
CA THR A 257 2.63 -16.26 -20.06
C THR A 257 3.81 -16.84 -19.29
N GLU A 258 4.30 -17.99 -19.73
CA GLU A 258 5.54 -18.60 -19.23
C GLU A 258 6.73 -18.41 -20.18
N LYS A 259 6.52 -17.70 -21.29
CA LYS A 259 7.60 -17.45 -22.25
C LYS A 259 8.71 -16.67 -21.56
N SER A 260 9.96 -16.97 -21.91
CA SER A 260 11.11 -16.21 -21.45
C SER A 260 11.08 -14.75 -21.95
N SER A 261 10.36 -14.41 -23.01
CA SER A 261 10.04 -13.05 -23.44
C SER A 261 8.79 -13.08 -24.32
N ASP A 262 7.93 -12.08 -24.19
CA ASP A 262 6.68 -11.95 -24.95
C ASP A 262 6.32 -10.46 -25.17
N THR A 263 7.01 -9.80 -26.10
CA THR A 263 6.85 -8.36 -26.35
C THR A 263 5.43 -7.98 -26.79
N ASP A 264 4.69 -8.94 -27.37
CA ASP A 264 3.32 -8.75 -27.86
C ASP A 264 2.25 -9.04 -26.80
N ALA A 265 2.63 -9.57 -25.63
CA ALA A 265 1.69 -10.00 -24.59
C ALA A 265 0.73 -8.88 -24.16
N HIS A 266 1.22 -7.65 -23.97
CA HIS A 266 0.36 -6.50 -23.69
C HIS A 266 -0.70 -6.26 -24.79
N GLY A 267 -0.30 -6.36 -26.06
CA GLY A 267 -1.20 -6.16 -27.20
C GLY A 267 -2.24 -7.28 -27.33
N ASP A 268 -1.81 -8.53 -27.14
CA ASP A 268 -2.68 -9.70 -27.13
C ASP A 268 -3.66 -9.69 -25.95
N ALA A 269 -3.18 -9.31 -24.77
CA ALA A 269 -3.98 -9.11 -23.57
C ALA A 269 -5.12 -8.13 -23.82
N LYS A 270 -4.80 -6.93 -24.36
CA LYS A 270 -5.82 -5.91 -24.68
C LYS A 270 -6.83 -6.39 -25.72
N ARG A 271 -6.38 -7.05 -26.79
CA ARG A 271 -7.29 -7.64 -27.81
C ARG A 271 -8.22 -8.70 -27.22
N SER A 272 -7.77 -9.39 -26.19
CA SER A 272 -8.50 -10.45 -25.50
C SER A 272 -9.24 -9.96 -24.24
N LEU A 273 -9.39 -8.64 -24.08
CA LEU A 273 -10.08 -8.00 -22.95
C LEU A 273 -9.50 -8.38 -21.57
N LYS A 274 -8.18 -8.57 -21.51
CA LYS A 274 -7.42 -8.76 -20.27
C LYS A 274 -6.88 -7.42 -19.77
N HIS A 275 -6.62 -7.33 -18.48
CA HIS A 275 -6.27 -6.10 -17.77
C HIS A 275 -4.82 -6.10 -17.25
N SER A 276 -4.13 -7.24 -17.27
CA SER A 276 -2.73 -7.35 -16.84
C SER A 276 -2.01 -8.51 -17.51
N VAL A 277 -0.67 -8.49 -17.49
CA VAL A 277 0.19 -9.62 -17.86
C VAL A 277 1.06 -10.05 -16.67
N PRO A 278 0.65 -11.06 -15.90
CA PRO A 278 1.54 -11.84 -15.04
C PRO A 278 2.37 -12.79 -15.90
N ALA A 279 3.68 -12.64 -15.85
CA ALA A 279 4.65 -13.47 -16.54
C ALA A 279 5.46 -14.30 -15.53
N ASN A 280 5.62 -15.59 -15.81
CA ASN A 280 6.50 -16.50 -15.07
C ASN A 280 7.57 -17.05 -16.02
N PRO A 281 8.66 -16.30 -16.28
CA PRO A 281 9.62 -16.68 -17.29
C PRO A 281 10.17 -18.10 -17.05
N ASP A 282 10.05 -18.97 -18.05
CA ASP A 282 10.48 -20.38 -17.99
C ASP A 282 9.76 -21.22 -16.92
N GLY A 283 8.61 -20.75 -16.41
CA GLY A 283 7.84 -21.42 -15.36
C GLY A 283 8.56 -21.47 -14.00
N LYS A 284 9.54 -20.58 -13.78
CA LYS A 284 10.45 -20.63 -12.63
C LYS A 284 10.51 -19.31 -11.87
N GLY A 285 10.42 -19.43 -10.56
CA GLY A 285 10.58 -18.31 -9.64
C GLY A 285 9.35 -17.41 -9.57
N PRO A 286 9.52 -16.19 -9.04
CA PRO A 286 8.41 -15.27 -8.81
C PRO A 286 7.99 -14.55 -10.08
N ARG A 287 6.69 -14.27 -10.17
CA ARG A 287 6.06 -13.59 -11.30
C ARG A 287 6.36 -12.11 -11.34
N GLU A 288 6.42 -11.62 -12.57
CA GLU A 288 6.42 -10.20 -12.90
C GLU A 288 5.03 -9.83 -13.41
N TYR A 289 4.53 -8.66 -13.04
CA TYR A 289 3.20 -8.19 -13.41
C TYR A 289 3.35 -6.91 -14.22
N VAL A 290 2.77 -6.89 -15.42
CA VAL A 290 2.67 -5.71 -16.27
C VAL A 290 1.25 -5.17 -16.19
N LEU A 291 1.12 -3.93 -15.70
CA LEU A 291 -0.14 -3.19 -15.61
C LEU A 291 -0.16 -2.10 -16.69
N PHE A 292 -1.34 -1.83 -17.24
CA PHE A 292 -1.47 -1.08 -18.49
C PHE A 292 -1.92 0.37 -18.31
N GLU A 293 -2.59 0.66 -17.19
CA GLU A 293 -3.13 1.97 -16.85
C GLU A 293 -2.62 2.42 -15.47
N ASP A 294 -2.31 3.70 -15.34
CA ASP A 294 -1.80 4.27 -14.09
C ASP A 294 -2.84 4.20 -12.96
N THR A 295 -4.13 4.31 -13.30
CA THR A 295 -5.24 4.17 -12.36
C THR A 295 -5.45 2.73 -11.87
N GLN A 296 -4.74 1.74 -12.42
CA GLN A 296 -4.72 0.38 -11.88
C GLN A 296 -3.83 0.25 -10.64
N VAL A 297 -3.09 1.31 -10.28
CA VAL A 297 -2.06 1.26 -9.25
C VAL A 297 -2.20 2.42 -8.29
N TYR A 298 -2.12 2.10 -7.00
CA TYR A 298 -1.94 3.08 -5.94
C TYR A 298 -0.59 2.81 -5.24
N PRO A 299 0.39 3.73 -5.30
CA PRO A 299 1.64 3.59 -4.57
C PRO A 299 1.37 3.82 -3.09
N GLU A 300 1.12 2.76 -2.32
CA GLU A 300 0.66 2.92 -0.93
C GLU A 300 1.79 3.27 0.04
N TYR A 301 2.97 2.71 -0.18
CA TYR A 301 4.13 2.96 0.68
C TYR A 301 5.40 3.19 -0.13
N ILE A 302 6.20 4.16 0.30
CA ILE A 302 7.62 4.27 -0.03
C ILE A 302 8.41 3.58 1.08
N VAL A 303 9.24 2.60 0.70
CA VAL A 303 10.04 1.82 1.64
C VAL A 303 11.52 2.07 1.36
N GLN A 304 12.21 2.58 2.37
CA GLN A 304 13.66 2.73 2.35
C GLN A 304 14.31 1.48 2.92
N LEU A 305 15.26 0.93 2.18
CA LEU A 305 15.91 -0.35 2.48
C LEU A 305 17.43 -0.21 2.48
N ALA A 306 18.09 -0.91 3.40
CA ALA A 306 19.50 -1.30 3.26
C ALA A 306 19.58 -2.81 3.01
N LEU A 307 20.59 -3.25 2.26
CA LEU A 307 20.89 -4.68 2.14
C LEU A 307 21.97 -5.03 3.14
N GLY A 308 21.72 -6.03 3.98
CA GLY A 308 22.77 -6.59 4.83
C GLY A 308 23.94 -7.07 3.97
N ILE A 309 25.17 -6.75 4.39
CA ILE A 309 26.38 -7.25 3.74
C ILE A 309 26.31 -8.77 3.76
N GLU A 310 26.43 -9.42 2.60
CA GLU A 310 26.63 -10.87 2.55
C GLU A 310 27.87 -11.19 3.40
N GLU A 311 27.74 -11.97 4.46
CA GLU A 311 28.90 -12.60 5.06
C GLU A 311 29.49 -13.53 3.99
N THR A 312 30.47 -13.02 3.25
CA THR A 312 31.28 -13.84 2.36
C THR A 312 31.97 -14.88 3.24
N SER A 313 31.49 -16.12 3.21
CA SER A 313 32.18 -17.26 3.79
C SER A 313 33.45 -17.51 2.98
N SER A 314 34.50 -16.77 3.29
CA SER A 314 35.86 -17.09 2.87
C SER A 314 36.82 -16.72 4.00
N SER A 315 36.81 -17.54 5.05
CA SER A 315 38.00 -17.67 5.88
C SER A 315 39.05 -18.42 5.05
N PRO A 316 40.24 -17.85 4.77
CA PRO A 316 41.33 -18.65 4.27
C PRO A 316 41.76 -19.59 5.41
N ILE A 317 41.57 -20.88 5.19
CA ILE A 317 42.21 -21.92 6.00
C ILE A 317 43.72 -21.66 5.93
N ARG A 318 44.31 -21.17 7.02
CA ARG A 318 45.75 -21.25 7.24
C ARG A 318 46.05 -22.72 7.52
N ASN A 319 46.57 -23.42 6.52
CA ASN A 319 47.29 -24.66 6.77
C ASN A 319 48.64 -24.26 7.39
N GLU A 320 48.74 -24.41 8.70
CA GLU A 320 50.02 -24.64 9.37
C GLU A 320 50.43 -26.08 9.02
N ASP A 321 51.31 -26.24 8.04
CA ASP A 321 52.08 -27.46 7.89
C ASP A 321 53.54 -27.15 8.20
N GLU A 322 53.99 -27.79 9.27
CA GLU A 322 55.35 -27.93 9.74
C GLU A 322 56.26 -28.45 8.62
N ASN A 323 57.44 -27.86 8.48
CA ASN A 323 58.60 -28.62 8.06
C ASN A 323 59.86 -28.00 8.68
N GLU A 324 60.26 -28.59 9.81
CA GLU A 324 61.62 -28.50 10.29
C GLU A 324 62.56 -29.32 9.38
N ASN A 325 63.72 -28.71 9.16
CA ASN A 325 65.05 -29.33 9.17
C ASN A 325 65.84 -29.56 7.86
N GLU A 326 67.14 -29.29 8.04
CA GLU A 326 68.33 -29.67 7.25
C GLU A 326 68.66 -28.86 5.97
N LEU A 327 69.87 -28.32 5.71
CA LEU A 327 71.24 -28.45 6.25
C LEU A 327 72.02 -27.17 5.80
N ALA A 328 72.84 -26.55 6.65
CA ALA A 328 74.30 -26.68 6.72
C ALA A 328 75.11 -26.38 5.43
N VAL A 329 76.12 -25.52 5.64
CA VAL A 329 77.24 -25.04 4.79
C VAL A 329 77.03 -23.70 4.10
#